data_AF-A0A959WXH3-F1
#
_entry.id   AF-A0A959WXH3-F1
#
_cell.length_a   1.000
_cell.length_b   1.000
_cell.length_c   1.000
_cell.angle_alpha   90.00
_cell.angle_beta   90.00
_cell.angle_gamma   90.00
#
_symmetry.space_group_name_H-M   'P 1'
#
loop_
_entity.id
_entity.type
_entity.pdbx_description
1 polymer ?
#
loop_
_entity_poly.entity_id
_entity_poly.type
_entity_poly.pdbx_seq_one_letter_code
_entity_poly.pdbx_strand_id
1 'polypeptide(L)'
;MSTCHAPAPAAALQHNVHDRRGQWIAWGSCAVILFAGLVGLWLDKVLAFGWQPVLGLCAWTIFAGLLWLSEPHERYQALIVVVVATFFEIVGSILWGAYVYRHHNLPSFVPPGHGMVYLFGLRLTHTRLVRAYAGPFVALATAGVLGWGLLGLGVLPRLDVAGAIGAVILAAFMTRSPSGVVYAGVFTYVAFLELYGTALGTWFWLPEVPGIGVPNGNPPSGIAGGYVFFDMAALALTPWVMAAARALRRGAPGTPARAPRAQPPPA
;
A
#
# COMPACT_ATOMS: atom_id res chain seq x y z
N MET A 1 -2.38 -6.05 -50.20
CA MET A 1 -1.07 -5.74 -49.60
C MET A 1 -1.22 -4.49 -48.74
N SER A 2 -1.37 -4.65 -47.44
CA SER A 2 -1.59 -3.53 -46.50
C SER A 2 -0.23 -3.07 -45.97
N THR A 3 0.19 -1.86 -46.33
CA THR A 3 1.46 -1.28 -45.89
C THR A 3 1.37 -0.88 -44.43
N CYS A 4 2.10 -1.57 -43.54
CA CYS A 4 2.42 -1.09 -42.21
C CYS A 4 3.22 0.22 -42.33
N HIS A 5 2.58 1.37 -42.13
CA HIS A 5 3.32 2.61 -41.91
C HIS A 5 4.03 2.52 -40.56
N ALA A 6 5.36 2.43 -40.60
CA ALA A 6 6.19 2.58 -39.41
C ALA A 6 5.88 3.94 -38.76
N PRO A 7 5.76 4.02 -37.42
CA PRO A 7 5.47 5.28 -36.74
C PRO A 7 6.59 6.29 -37.04
N ALA A 8 6.21 7.54 -37.30
CA ALA A 8 7.16 8.62 -37.53
C ALA A 8 8.19 8.70 -36.37
N PRO A 9 9.49 8.91 -36.65
CA PRO A 9 10.56 8.78 -35.66
C PRO A 9 10.35 9.62 -34.38
N ALA A 10 9.68 10.78 -34.48
CA ALA A 10 9.32 11.60 -33.34
C ALA A 10 8.31 10.93 -32.38
N ALA A 11 7.31 10.20 -32.91
CA ALA A 11 6.32 9.50 -32.10
C ALA A 11 6.96 8.30 -31.36
N ALA A 12 7.89 7.60 -32.01
CA ALA A 12 8.65 6.52 -31.37
C ALA A 12 9.58 7.04 -30.26
N LEU A 13 10.20 8.22 -30.46
CA LEU A 13 11.01 8.89 -29.43
C LEU A 13 10.17 9.34 -28.22
N GLN A 14 9.01 9.98 -28.45
CA GLN A 14 8.11 10.41 -27.38
C GLN A 14 7.56 9.24 -26.57
N HIS A 15 7.14 8.16 -27.25
CA HIS A 15 6.69 6.92 -26.59
C HIS A 15 7.79 6.33 -25.69
N ASN A 16 9.03 6.29 -26.19
CA ASN A 16 10.20 5.82 -25.42
C ASN A 16 10.49 6.69 -24.19
N VAL A 17 10.36 8.01 -24.29
CA VAL A 17 10.59 8.93 -23.15
C VAL A 17 9.51 8.75 -22.07
N HIS A 18 8.24 8.66 -22.48
CA HIS A 18 7.13 8.44 -21.53
C HIS A 18 7.24 7.08 -20.82
N ASP A 19 7.55 6.02 -21.55
CA ASP A 19 7.72 4.68 -20.95
C ASP A 19 8.95 4.63 -20.03
N ARG A 20 10.07 5.27 -20.39
CA ARG A 20 11.23 5.40 -19.48
C ARG A 20 10.84 6.15 -18.20
N ARG A 21 10.20 7.31 -18.30
CA ARG A 21 9.79 8.09 -17.12
C ARG A 21 8.85 7.27 -16.22
N GLY A 22 7.90 6.55 -16.79
CA GLY A 22 7.02 5.65 -16.04
C GLY A 22 7.77 4.56 -15.29
N GLN A 23 8.78 3.94 -15.92
CA GLN A 23 9.65 2.96 -15.25
C GLN A 23 10.47 3.55 -14.10
N TRP A 24 11.03 4.75 -14.28
CA TRP A 24 11.77 5.44 -13.23
C TRP A 24 10.88 5.75 -12.02
N ILE A 25 9.65 6.20 -12.25
CA ILE A 25 8.69 6.45 -11.15
C ILE A 25 8.31 5.14 -10.46
N ALA A 26 8.05 4.07 -11.20
CA ALA A 26 7.70 2.77 -10.63
C ALA A 26 8.83 2.22 -9.74
N TRP A 27 10.03 2.06 -10.29
CA TRP A 27 11.19 1.54 -9.54
C TRP A 27 11.63 2.48 -8.42
N GLY A 28 11.65 3.80 -8.69
CA GLY A 28 12.01 4.80 -7.69
C GLY A 28 11.06 4.80 -6.50
N SER A 29 9.75 4.68 -6.73
CA SER A 29 8.75 4.57 -5.65
C SER A 29 8.98 3.30 -4.83
N CYS A 30 9.14 2.14 -5.49
CA CYS A 30 9.41 0.87 -4.79
C CYS A 30 10.69 0.94 -3.96
N ALA A 31 11.77 1.52 -4.49
CA ALA A 31 13.04 1.66 -3.79
C ALA A 31 12.93 2.58 -2.57
N VAL A 32 12.27 3.74 -2.71
CA VAL A 32 12.04 4.67 -1.59
C VAL A 32 11.20 4.02 -0.50
N ILE A 33 10.13 3.31 -0.85
CA ILE A 33 9.27 2.62 0.11
C ILE A 33 10.03 1.49 0.81
N LEU A 34 10.80 0.69 0.08
CA LEU A 34 11.63 -0.36 0.67
C LEU A 34 12.68 0.22 1.63
N PHE A 35 13.37 1.28 1.22
CA PHE A 35 14.33 1.98 2.07
C PHE A 35 13.67 2.55 3.33
N ALA A 36 12.50 3.20 3.19
CA ALA A 36 11.76 3.75 4.31
C ALA A 36 11.33 2.65 5.31
N GLY A 37 10.89 1.49 4.82
CA GLY A 37 10.55 0.34 5.67
C GLY A 37 11.78 -0.24 6.38
N LEU A 38 12.87 -0.48 5.65
CA LEU A 38 14.12 -1.01 6.21
C LEU A 38 14.70 -0.09 7.29
N VAL A 39 14.94 1.16 6.92
CA VAL A 39 15.60 2.12 7.81
C VAL A 39 14.65 2.59 8.91
N GLY A 40 13.39 2.85 8.58
CA GLY A 40 12.40 3.32 9.55
C GLY A 40 12.14 2.33 10.68
N LEU A 41 11.97 1.05 10.37
CA LEU A 41 11.76 0.02 11.40
C LEU A 41 13.03 -0.25 12.21
N TRP A 42 14.20 -0.24 11.57
CA TRP A 42 15.47 -0.33 12.29
C TRP A 42 15.68 0.85 13.25
N LEU A 43 15.38 2.08 12.80
CA LEU A 43 15.42 3.27 13.64
C LEU A 43 14.42 3.18 14.79
N ASP A 44 13.19 2.73 14.55
CA ASP A 44 12.21 2.52 15.62
C ASP A 44 12.72 1.53 16.67
N LYS A 45 13.49 0.50 16.30
CA LYS A 45 14.12 -0.43 17.25
C LYS A 45 15.19 0.22 18.13
N VAL A 46 16.04 1.07 17.56
CA VAL A 46 17.20 1.63 18.29
C VAL A 46 16.90 2.95 18.99
N LEU A 47 15.90 3.69 18.52
CA LEU A 47 15.49 4.96 19.11
C LEU A 47 14.51 4.75 20.26
N ALA A 48 14.46 5.75 21.15
CA ALA A 48 13.49 5.81 22.24
C ALA A 48 12.13 6.35 21.75
N PHE A 49 11.07 6.09 22.52
CA PHE A 49 9.68 6.51 22.23
C PHE A 49 9.56 7.98 21.80
N GLY A 50 10.31 8.90 22.43
CA GLY A 50 10.27 10.33 22.10
C GLY A 50 10.63 10.68 20.65
N TRP A 51 11.27 9.77 19.91
CA TRP A 51 11.63 9.95 18.50
C TRP A 51 10.57 9.41 17.53
N GLN A 52 9.56 8.66 17.99
CA GLN A 52 8.51 8.15 17.12
C GLN A 52 7.74 9.24 16.35
N PRO A 53 7.45 10.43 16.91
CA PRO A 53 6.84 11.51 16.14
C PRO A 53 7.71 11.99 14.97
N VAL A 54 9.03 11.96 15.11
CA VAL A 54 9.96 12.32 14.03
C VAL A 54 9.93 11.26 12.93
N LEU A 55 9.94 9.98 13.29
CA LEU A 55 9.76 8.87 12.34
C LEU A 55 8.41 8.97 11.61
N GLY A 56 7.35 9.32 12.33
CA GLY A 56 6.03 9.60 11.77
C GLY A 56 6.06 10.74 10.76
N LEU A 57 6.65 11.88 11.11
CA LEU A 57 6.79 13.03 10.22
C LEU A 57 7.56 12.67 8.94
N CYS A 58 8.65 11.91 9.07
CA CYS A 58 9.40 11.38 7.93
C CYS A 58 8.51 10.50 7.05
N ALA A 59 7.79 9.54 7.63
CA ALA A 59 6.90 8.65 6.89
C ALA A 59 5.78 9.39 6.16
N TRP A 60 5.13 10.36 6.82
CA TRP A 60 4.12 11.21 6.20
C TRP A 60 4.68 12.08 5.07
N THR A 61 5.89 12.61 5.24
CA THR A 61 6.56 13.41 4.20
C THR A 61 6.88 12.58 2.97
N ILE A 62 7.41 11.37 3.17
CA ILE A 62 7.68 10.41 2.08
C ILE A 62 6.36 10.05 1.39
N PHE A 63 5.33 9.70 2.15
CA PHE A 63 4.02 9.36 1.61
C PHE A 63 3.40 10.53 0.81
N ALA A 64 3.50 11.76 1.30
CA ALA A 64 3.03 12.95 0.56
C ALA A 64 3.78 13.14 -0.76
N GLY A 65 5.10 12.91 -0.78
CA GLY A 65 5.90 12.93 -2.00
C GLY A 65 5.47 11.85 -3.00
N LEU A 66 5.20 10.64 -2.53
CA LEU A 66 4.69 9.54 -3.36
C LEU A 66 3.30 9.85 -3.92
N LEU A 67 2.41 10.44 -3.12
CA LEU A 67 1.09 10.90 -3.58
C LEU A 67 1.22 11.96 -4.67
N TRP A 68 2.17 12.90 -4.54
CA TRP A 68 2.40 13.93 -5.55
C TRP A 68 2.81 13.36 -6.91
N LEU A 69 3.54 12.25 -6.92
CA LEU A 69 3.93 11.51 -8.13
C LEU A 69 2.83 10.57 -8.66
N SER A 70 1.75 10.39 -7.91
CA SER A 70 0.68 9.44 -8.25
C SER A 70 -0.45 10.09 -9.05
N GLU A 71 -1.17 9.30 -9.84
CA GLU A 71 -2.37 9.74 -10.54
C GLU A 71 -3.52 10.04 -9.56
N PRO A 72 -4.50 10.91 -9.90
CA PRO A 72 -5.54 11.32 -8.96
C PRO A 72 -6.33 10.17 -8.34
N HIS A 73 -6.65 9.11 -9.10
CA HIS A 73 -7.40 7.96 -8.60
C HIS A 73 -6.59 7.15 -7.56
N GLU A 74 -5.32 6.92 -7.83
CA GLU A 74 -4.40 6.22 -6.93
C GLU A 74 -4.23 6.97 -5.61
N ARG A 75 -4.21 8.31 -5.66
CA ARG A 75 -4.15 9.16 -4.46
C ARG A 75 -5.34 8.93 -3.55
N TYR A 76 -6.55 8.91 -4.11
CA TYR A 76 -7.76 8.66 -3.32
C TYR A 76 -7.76 7.26 -2.72
N GLN A 77 -7.39 6.25 -3.50
CA GLN A 77 -7.30 4.87 -3.00
C GLN A 77 -6.28 4.76 -1.86
N ALA A 78 -5.07 5.30 -2.03
CA ALA A 78 -4.05 5.30 -0.99
C ALA A 78 -4.50 6.03 0.28
N LEU A 79 -5.15 7.20 0.16
CA LEU A 79 -5.67 7.94 1.32
C LEU A 79 -6.79 7.18 2.03
N ILE A 80 -7.68 6.51 1.29
CA ILE A 80 -8.74 5.69 1.89
C ILE A 80 -8.12 4.48 2.61
N VAL A 81 -7.12 3.83 2.01
CA VAL A 81 -6.35 2.76 2.68
C VAL A 81 -5.74 3.27 3.98
N VAL A 82 -5.16 4.46 4.02
CA VAL A 82 -4.63 5.04 5.27
C VAL A 82 -5.72 5.14 6.33
N VAL A 83 -6.89 5.70 5.99
CA VAL A 83 -8.00 5.87 6.96
C VAL A 83 -8.53 4.53 7.45
N VAL A 84 -8.84 3.62 6.51
CA VAL A 84 -9.42 2.30 6.83
C VAL A 84 -8.42 1.46 7.63
N ALA A 85 -7.16 1.40 7.20
CA ALA A 85 -6.14 0.66 7.92
C ALA A 85 -5.92 1.26 9.31
N THR A 86 -5.87 2.59 9.47
CA THR A 86 -5.75 3.22 10.79
C THR A 86 -6.89 2.82 11.72
N PHE A 87 -8.12 2.76 11.21
CA PHE A 87 -9.25 2.27 12.02
C PHE A 87 -9.03 0.82 12.47
N PHE A 88 -8.65 -0.08 11.56
CA PHE A 88 -8.39 -1.48 11.89
C PHE A 88 -7.15 -1.67 12.76
N GLU A 89 -6.15 -0.80 12.66
CA GLU A 89 -4.97 -0.77 13.52
C GLU A 89 -5.35 -0.39 14.96
N ILE A 90 -6.21 0.62 15.13
CA ILE A 90 -6.74 0.98 16.46
C ILE A 90 -7.54 -0.19 17.04
N VAL A 91 -8.41 -0.79 16.24
CA VAL A 91 -9.21 -1.95 16.69
C VAL A 91 -8.30 -3.13 17.03
N GLY A 92 -7.41 -3.50 16.13
CA GLY A 92 -6.56 -4.69 16.25
C GLY A 92 -5.52 -4.57 17.35
N SER A 93 -4.82 -3.44 17.46
CA SER A 93 -3.72 -3.27 18.41
C SER A 93 -4.11 -2.68 19.77
N ILE A 94 -5.05 -1.73 19.81
CA ILE A 94 -5.38 -0.99 21.03
C ILE A 94 -6.63 -1.55 21.71
N LEU A 95 -7.72 -1.77 20.96
CA LEU A 95 -8.99 -2.18 21.55
C LEU A 95 -9.08 -3.70 21.77
N TRP A 96 -8.63 -4.48 20.78
CA TRP A 96 -8.69 -5.94 20.80
C TRP A 96 -7.39 -6.56 21.33
N GLY A 97 -6.25 -5.96 21.00
CA GLY A 97 -4.93 -6.46 21.42
C GLY A 97 -4.53 -7.77 20.72
N ALA A 98 -4.91 -7.95 19.45
CA ALA A 98 -4.48 -9.09 18.63
C ALA A 98 -2.95 -9.09 18.37
N TYR A 99 -2.35 -7.90 18.39
CA TYR A 99 -0.90 -7.67 18.34
C TYR A 99 -0.58 -6.39 19.11
N VAL A 100 0.68 -6.25 19.50
CA VAL A 100 1.15 -5.13 20.32
C VAL A 100 2.40 -4.54 19.70
N TYR A 101 2.41 -3.22 19.52
CA TYR A 101 3.61 -2.47 19.15
C TYR A 101 4.55 -2.29 20.35
N ARG A 102 5.84 -2.16 20.08
CA ARG A 102 6.94 -2.04 21.06
C ARG A 102 6.66 -1.08 22.23
N HIS A 103 6.02 0.05 21.94
CA HIS A 103 5.76 1.11 22.93
C HIS A 103 4.28 1.16 23.37
N HIS A 104 3.51 0.09 23.14
CA HIS A 104 2.09 -0.04 23.51
C HIS A 104 1.18 1.10 23.00
N ASN A 105 1.62 1.79 21.95
CA ASN A 105 0.88 2.81 21.22
C ASN A 105 0.73 2.39 19.76
N LEU A 106 -0.08 3.13 19.00
CA LEU A 106 -0.05 3.08 17.54
C LEU A 106 1.03 4.06 17.04
N PRO A 107 2.16 3.61 16.49
CA PRO A 107 3.20 4.51 16.02
C PRO A 107 2.69 5.38 14.86
N SER A 108 2.99 6.68 14.90
CA SER A 108 2.46 7.64 13.91
C SER A 108 2.96 7.42 12.46
N PHE A 109 3.98 6.58 12.26
CA PHE A 109 4.43 6.14 10.94
C PHE A 109 3.61 4.98 10.37
N VAL A 110 2.78 4.29 11.17
CA VAL A 110 1.95 3.16 10.71
C VAL A 110 0.87 3.61 9.73
N PRO A 111 0.06 4.65 10.01
CA PRO A 111 -0.94 5.15 9.07
C PRO A 111 -0.40 5.43 7.65
N PRO A 112 0.63 6.29 7.44
CA PRO A 112 1.17 6.51 6.10
C PRO A 112 1.90 5.26 5.56
N GLY A 113 2.38 4.38 6.44
CA GLY A 113 2.93 3.06 6.09
C GLY A 113 1.97 2.21 5.27
N HIS A 114 0.70 2.11 5.67
CA HIS A 114 -0.30 1.37 4.90
C HIS A 114 -0.57 1.97 3.52
N GLY A 115 -0.59 3.30 3.42
CA GLY A 115 -0.67 3.99 2.13
C GLY A 115 0.53 3.67 1.24
N MET A 116 1.74 3.62 1.81
CA MET A 116 2.95 3.21 1.11
C MET A 116 2.93 1.73 0.69
N VAL A 117 2.36 0.83 1.51
CA VAL A 117 2.20 -0.59 1.15
C VAL A 117 1.33 -0.74 -0.10
N TYR A 118 0.18 -0.05 -0.14
CA TYR A 118 -0.69 -0.03 -1.30
C TYR A 118 0.04 0.51 -2.53
N LEU A 119 0.70 1.66 -2.41
CA LEU A 119 1.46 2.27 -3.50
C LEU A 119 2.61 1.37 -3.97
N PHE A 120 3.29 0.66 -3.07
CA PHE A 120 4.33 -0.30 -3.45
C PHE A 120 3.74 -1.40 -4.33
N GLY A 121 2.66 -2.05 -3.88
CA GLY A 121 2.02 -3.12 -4.63
C GLY A 121 1.58 -2.66 -6.02
N LEU A 122 0.96 -1.47 -6.10
CA LEU A 122 0.54 -0.86 -7.36
C LEU A 122 1.73 -0.51 -8.27
N ARG A 123 2.77 0.14 -7.73
CA ARG A 123 3.95 0.55 -8.51
C ARG A 123 4.73 -0.65 -9.03
N LEU A 124 4.78 -1.74 -8.27
CA LEU A 124 5.42 -2.97 -8.68
C LEU A 124 4.75 -3.55 -9.93
N THR A 125 3.41 -3.50 -10.04
CA THR A 125 2.69 -3.94 -11.26
C THR A 125 2.96 -3.06 -12.47
N HIS A 126 3.35 -1.80 -12.26
CA HIS A 126 3.72 -0.87 -13.32
C HIS A 126 5.16 -1.07 -13.83
N THR A 127 5.95 -1.98 -13.24
CA THR A 127 7.28 -2.31 -13.76
C THR A 127 7.17 -3.18 -15.02
N ARG A 128 8.08 -2.99 -15.99
CA ARG A 128 8.16 -3.83 -17.19
C ARG A 128 8.35 -5.30 -16.85
N LEU A 129 9.10 -5.59 -15.79
CA LEU A 129 9.34 -6.95 -15.30
C LEU A 129 8.02 -7.63 -14.91
N VAL A 130 7.25 -7.04 -14.00
CA VAL A 130 5.99 -7.66 -13.56
C VAL A 130 4.94 -7.66 -14.66
N ARG A 131 4.88 -6.63 -15.52
CA ARG A 131 3.99 -6.68 -16.69
C ARG A 131 4.32 -7.82 -17.64
N ALA A 132 5.60 -8.08 -17.89
CA ALA A 132 6.04 -9.17 -18.77
C ALA A 132 5.80 -10.56 -18.16
N TYR A 133 5.85 -10.67 -16.83
CA TYR A 133 5.76 -11.94 -16.11
C TYR A 133 4.62 -11.96 -15.07
N ALA A 134 3.48 -11.34 -15.38
CA ALA A 134 2.37 -11.19 -14.43
C ALA A 134 1.84 -12.53 -13.91
N GLY A 135 1.62 -13.50 -14.80
CA GLY A 135 1.16 -14.85 -14.45
C GLY A 135 2.15 -15.57 -13.52
N PRO A 136 3.43 -15.75 -13.92
CA PRO A 136 4.46 -16.31 -13.05
C PRO A 136 4.63 -15.58 -11.71
N PHE A 137 4.53 -14.25 -11.71
CA PHE A 137 4.64 -13.44 -10.49
C PHE A 137 3.49 -13.77 -9.52
N VAL A 138 2.26 -13.81 -10.00
CA VAL A 138 1.09 -14.20 -9.19
C VAL A 138 1.21 -15.64 -8.71
N ALA A 139 1.66 -16.57 -9.56
CA ALA A 139 1.86 -17.96 -9.18
C ALA A 139 2.92 -18.11 -8.08
N LEU A 140 4.03 -17.39 -8.18
CA LEU A 140 5.09 -17.39 -7.17
C LEU A 140 4.61 -16.79 -5.85
N ALA A 141 3.91 -15.66 -5.88
CA ALA A 141 3.34 -15.03 -4.68
C ALA A 141 2.31 -15.97 -4.00
N THR A 142 1.46 -16.62 -4.81
CA THR A 142 0.47 -17.61 -4.33
C THR A 142 1.15 -18.82 -3.70
N ALA A 143 2.16 -19.37 -4.35
CA ALA A 143 2.94 -20.48 -3.79
C ALA A 143 3.66 -20.06 -2.49
N GLY A 144 4.17 -18.83 -2.44
CA GLY A 144 4.82 -18.27 -1.25
C GLY A 144 3.87 -18.15 -0.06
N VAL A 145 2.68 -17.55 -0.24
CA VAL A 145 1.72 -17.38 0.86
C VAL A 145 1.15 -18.72 1.33
N LEU A 146 0.82 -19.64 0.41
CA LEU A 146 0.31 -20.96 0.77
C LEU A 146 1.40 -21.83 1.41
N GLY A 147 2.63 -21.76 0.90
CA GLY A 147 3.78 -22.43 1.49
C GLY A 147 4.04 -21.94 2.92
N TRP A 148 4.00 -20.63 3.15
CA TRP A 148 4.13 -20.07 4.50
C TRP A 148 2.99 -20.54 5.40
N GLY A 149 1.74 -20.52 4.94
CA GLY A 149 0.59 -21.03 5.69
C GLY A 149 0.75 -22.51 6.08
N LEU A 150 1.16 -23.37 5.15
CA LEU A 150 1.39 -24.79 5.40
C LEU A 150 2.53 -25.01 6.41
N LEU A 151 3.64 -24.27 6.27
CA LEU A 151 4.73 -24.32 7.24
C LEU A 151 4.27 -23.84 8.63
N GLY A 152 3.40 -22.83 8.69
CA GLY A 152 2.77 -22.34 9.93
C GLY A 152 1.89 -23.36 10.64
N LEU A 153 1.35 -24.35 9.92
CA LEU A 153 0.49 -25.39 10.49
C LEU A 153 1.26 -26.59 11.08
N GLY A 154 2.54 -26.78 10.74
CA GLY A 154 3.24 -28.01 11.16
C GLY A 154 4.76 -27.94 11.30
N VAL A 155 5.42 -26.85 10.90
CA VAL A 155 6.90 -26.76 10.90
C VAL A 155 7.40 -25.56 11.70
N LEU A 156 6.74 -24.40 11.60
CA LEU A 156 7.17 -23.21 12.30
C LEU A 156 6.98 -23.33 13.82
N PRO A 157 7.77 -22.62 14.64
CA PRO A 157 7.73 -22.75 16.10
C PRO A 157 6.38 -22.43 16.74
N ARG A 158 5.49 -21.76 16.01
CA ARG A 158 4.20 -21.32 16.50
C ARG A 158 3.12 -21.68 15.51
N LEU A 159 2.11 -22.41 15.99
CA LEU A 159 0.97 -22.84 15.20
C LEU A 159 0.16 -21.64 14.71
N ASP A 160 0.00 -21.55 13.40
CA ASP A 160 -0.57 -20.38 12.71
C ASP A 160 -1.85 -20.73 11.93
N VAL A 161 -2.93 -21.05 12.67
CA VAL A 161 -4.23 -21.38 12.06
C VAL A 161 -4.88 -20.14 11.45
N ALA A 162 -4.87 -19.01 12.18
CA ALA A 162 -5.45 -17.76 11.68
C ALA A 162 -4.73 -17.27 10.41
N GLY A 163 -3.39 -17.32 10.41
CA GLY A 163 -2.59 -16.99 9.23
C GLY A 163 -2.84 -17.95 8.08
N ALA A 164 -2.94 -19.27 8.31
CA ALA A 164 -3.25 -20.21 7.24
C ALA A 164 -4.61 -19.95 6.57
N ILE A 165 -5.64 -19.58 7.35
CA ILE A 165 -6.94 -19.15 6.79
C ILE A 165 -6.76 -17.89 5.94
N GLY A 166 -6.06 -16.88 6.46
CA GLY A 166 -5.75 -15.66 5.72
C GLY A 166 -4.96 -15.92 4.43
N ALA A 167 -4.06 -16.90 4.44
CA ALA A 167 -3.25 -17.30 3.29
C ALA A 167 -4.10 -17.88 2.17
N VAL A 168 -5.07 -18.74 2.51
CA VAL A 168 -6.04 -19.30 1.54
C VAL A 168 -6.91 -18.21 0.94
N ILE A 169 -7.41 -17.28 1.77
CA ILE A 169 -8.22 -16.14 1.31
C ILE A 169 -7.39 -15.28 0.34
N LEU A 170 -6.17 -14.89 0.73
CA LEU A 170 -5.31 -14.07 -0.11
C LEU A 170 -4.97 -14.76 -1.43
N ALA A 171 -4.62 -16.05 -1.40
CA ALA A 171 -4.37 -16.86 -2.59
C ALA A 171 -5.59 -16.90 -3.52
N ALA A 172 -6.80 -17.01 -2.98
CA ALA A 172 -8.02 -16.97 -3.77
C ALA A 172 -8.19 -15.62 -4.48
N PHE A 173 -7.93 -14.50 -3.79
CA PHE A 173 -7.98 -13.18 -4.41
C PHE A 173 -6.87 -12.94 -5.44
N MET A 174 -5.65 -13.39 -5.18
CA MET A 174 -4.55 -13.31 -6.15
C MET A 174 -4.87 -14.05 -7.45
N THR A 175 -5.54 -15.20 -7.37
CA THR A 175 -5.79 -16.07 -8.53
C THR A 175 -7.13 -15.80 -9.24
N ARG A 176 -8.11 -15.21 -8.54
CA ARG A 176 -9.47 -15.03 -9.07
C ARG A 176 -9.91 -13.58 -9.26
N SER A 177 -9.22 -12.61 -8.64
CA SER A 177 -9.56 -11.20 -8.78
C SER A 177 -8.90 -10.56 -10.02
N PRO A 178 -9.56 -9.63 -10.72
CA PRO A 178 -8.92 -8.78 -11.73
C PRO A 178 -7.70 -8.01 -11.19
N SER A 179 -7.69 -7.72 -9.88
CA SER A 179 -6.60 -7.04 -9.18
C SER A 179 -5.52 -7.99 -8.65
N GLY A 180 -5.51 -9.27 -9.07
CA GLY A 180 -4.64 -10.32 -8.52
C GLY A 180 -3.14 -9.97 -8.50
N VAL A 181 -2.66 -9.29 -9.54
CA VAL A 181 -1.25 -8.85 -9.65
C VAL A 181 -0.91 -7.78 -8.60
N VAL A 182 -1.87 -6.90 -8.27
CA VAL A 182 -1.69 -5.89 -7.21
C VAL A 182 -1.63 -6.58 -5.85
N TYR A 183 -2.49 -7.55 -5.58
CA TYR A 183 -2.45 -8.33 -4.33
C TYR A 183 -1.14 -9.12 -4.19
N ALA A 184 -0.61 -9.66 -5.28
CA ALA A 184 0.73 -10.28 -5.28
C ALA A 184 1.84 -9.27 -4.92
N GLY A 185 1.74 -8.04 -5.41
CA GLY A 185 2.68 -6.97 -5.06
C GLY A 185 2.56 -6.50 -3.61
N VAL A 186 1.33 -6.33 -3.11
CA VAL A 186 1.06 -5.99 -1.71
C VAL A 186 1.59 -7.09 -0.79
N PHE A 187 1.28 -8.36 -1.07
CA PHE A 187 1.80 -9.49 -0.32
C PHE A 187 3.33 -9.49 -0.24
N THR A 188 4.01 -9.24 -1.37
CA THR A 188 5.47 -9.19 -1.40
C THR A 188 6.03 -8.22 -0.35
N TYR A 189 5.45 -7.04 -0.25
CA TYR A 189 5.91 -6.02 0.70
C TYR A 189 5.43 -6.27 2.13
N VAL A 190 4.19 -6.72 2.32
CA VAL A 190 3.67 -7.07 3.65
C VAL A 190 4.46 -8.24 4.24
N ALA A 191 4.75 -9.27 3.45
CA ALA A 191 5.59 -10.38 3.90
C ALA A 191 6.97 -9.90 4.37
N PHE A 192 7.59 -8.98 3.62
CA PHE A 192 8.82 -8.31 4.05
C PHE A 192 8.63 -7.57 5.38
N LEU A 193 7.61 -6.71 5.51
CA LEU A 193 7.38 -5.92 6.71
C LEU A 193 7.09 -6.78 7.93
N GLU A 194 6.30 -7.84 7.78
CA GLU A 194 5.96 -8.74 8.87
C GLU A 194 7.19 -9.51 9.33
N LEU A 195 7.90 -10.18 8.42
CA LEU A 195 9.13 -10.91 8.77
C LEU A 195 10.18 -10.00 9.40
N TYR A 196 10.36 -8.79 8.87
CA TYR A 196 11.38 -7.86 9.36
C TYR A 196 10.94 -7.16 10.65
N GLY A 197 9.72 -6.64 10.71
CA GLY A 197 9.18 -5.90 11.84
C GLY A 197 9.03 -6.75 13.10
N THR A 198 8.55 -7.99 12.97
CA THR A 198 8.48 -8.90 14.12
C THR A 198 9.86 -9.37 14.56
N ALA A 199 10.81 -9.57 13.63
CA ALA A 199 12.20 -9.90 13.97
C ALA A 199 12.93 -8.73 14.68
N LEU A 200 12.60 -7.49 14.32
CA LEU A 200 13.11 -6.32 15.02
C LEU A 200 12.44 -6.11 16.38
N GLY A 201 11.22 -6.61 16.56
CA GLY A 201 10.39 -6.39 17.75
C GLY A 201 9.62 -5.07 17.71
N THR A 202 9.37 -4.53 16.52
CA THR A 202 8.53 -3.33 16.34
C THR A 202 7.08 -3.64 16.73
N TRP A 203 6.59 -4.82 16.37
CA TRP A 203 5.35 -5.40 16.89
C TRP A 203 5.50 -6.91 17.07
N PHE A 204 4.59 -7.50 17.83
CA PHE A 204 4.43 -8.94 17.92
C PHE A 204 2.96 -9.32 18.01
N TRP A 205 2.61 -10.45 17.41
CA TRP A 205 1.27 -11.02 17.42
C TRP A 205 1.05 -11.90 18.65
N LEU A 206 -0.14 -11.85 19.27
CA LEU A 206 -0.44 -12.66 20.45
C LEU A 206 -0.69 -14.13 20.11
N PRO A 207 -0.22 -15.09 20.95
CA PRO A 207 -0.65 -16.48 21.09
C PRO A 207 -1.61 -17.03 20.06
N GLU A 208 -2.81 -16.56 20.33
CA GLU A 208 -4.08 -16.89 19.78
C GLU A 208 -4.84 -15.58 19.60
N VAL A 209 -5.84 -15.58 18.74
CA VAL A 209 -6.73 -14.44 18.57
C VAL A 209 -7.53 -14.24 19.88
N PRO A 210 -7.39 -13.09 20.57
CA PRO A 210 -8.01 -12.88 21.87
C PRO A 210 -9.53 -13.05 21.83
N GLY A 211 -10.09 -13.81 22.77
CA GLY A 211 -11.53 -14.09 22.85
C GLY A 211 -12.07 -15.14 21.87
N ILE A 212 -11.26 -15.60 20.90
CA ILE A 212 -11.64 -16.65 19.94
C ILE A 212 -10.83 -17.93 20.18
N GLY A 213 -9.59 -17.83 20.67
CA GLY A 213 -8.74 -19.00 20.97
C GLY A 213 -8.17 -19.68 19.72
N VAL A 214 -8.21 -19.01 18.56
CA VAL A 214 -7.61 -19.53 17.32
C VAL A 214 -6.10 -19.28 17.35
N PRO A 215 -5.25 -20.31 17.22
CA PRO A 215 -3.80 -20.15 17.18
C PRO A 215 -3.35 -19.22 16.06
N ASN A 216 -2.39 -18.36 16.37
CA ASN A 216 -1.88 -17.35 15.45
C ASN A 216 -0.36 -17.42 15.39
N GLY A 217 0.26 -17.18 14.24
CA GLY A 217 1.72 -17.10 14.08
C GLY A 217 2.32 -15.79 14.62
N ASN A 218 3.65 -15.68 14.59
CA ASN A 218 4.35 -14.40 14.79
C ASN A 218 5.58 -14.30 13.87
N PRO A 219 5.42 -13.80 12.63
CA PRO A 219 4.19 -13.22 12.08
C PRO A 219 3.16 -14.26 11.59
N PRO A 220 1.87 -13.91 11.48
CA PRO A 220 0.87 -14.73 10.81
C PRO A 220 1.10 -14.74 9.30
N SER A 221 1.18 -15.93 8.72
CA SER A 221 1.48 -16.18 7.30
C SER A 221 0.53 -15.49 6.32
N GLY A 222 -0.74 -15.37 6.69
CA GLY A 222 -1.81 -14.80 5.87
C GLY A 222 -2.26 -13.42 6.27
N ILE A 223 -1.53 -12.68 7.12
CA ILE A 223 -2.00 -11.38 7.60
C ILE A 223 -2.15 -10.34 6.48
N ALA A 224 -1.38 -10.49 5.39
CA ALA A 224 -1.57 -9.73 4.16
C ALA A 224 -2.98 -9.86 3.58
N GLY A 225 -3.73 -10.92 3.91
CA GLY A 225 -5.15 -11.04 3.59
C GLY A 225 -6.01 -9.92 4.18
N GLY A 226 -5.59 -9.30 5.29
CA GLY A 226 -6.21 -8.09 5.85
C GLY A 226 -6.31 -6.95 4.84
N TYR A 227 -5.31 -6.79 3.98
CA TYR A 227 -5.30 -5.75 2.94
C TYR A 227 -6.35 -5.97 1.85
N VAL A 228 -6.83 -7.19 1.66
CA VAL A 228 -7.96 -7.46 0.77
C VAL A 228 -9.22 -6.77 1.31
N PHE A 229 -9.44 -6.81 2.63
CA PHE A 229 -10.57 -6.11 3.25
C PHE A 229 -10.42 -4.59 3.15
N PHE A 230 -9.20 -4.06 3.33
CA PHE A 230 -8.95 -2.62 3.17
C PHE A 230 -9.24 -2.17 1.74
N ASP A 231 -8.81 -2.94 0.75
CA ASP A 231 -9.01 -2.64 -0.66
C ASP A 231 -10.49 -2.75 -1.07
N MET A 232 -11.22 -3.77 -0.59
CA MET A 232 -12.68 -3.86 -0.79
C MET A 232 -13.41 -2.66 -0.21
N ALA A 233 -13.05 -2.22 1.00
CA ALA A 233 -13.62 -1.01 1.60
C ALA A 233 -13.25 0.24 0.78
N ALA A 234 -11.99 0.35 0.33
CA ALA A 234 -11.54 1.49 -0.46
C ALA A 234 -12.26 1.60 -1.80
N LEU A 235 -12.40 0.49 -2.53
CA LEU A 235 -13.12 0.44 -3.80
C LEU A 235 -14.60 0.79 -3.63
N ALA A 236 -15.25 0.31 -2.56
CA ALA A 236 -16.65 0.63 -2.27
C ALA A 236 -16.86 2.12 -1.92
N LEU A 237 -15.94 2.74 -1.19
CA LEU A 237 -16.07 4.12 -0.71
C LEU A 237 -15.57 5.18 -1.71
N THR A 238 -14.65 4.83 -2.61
CA THR A 238 -14.02 5.78 -3.55
C THR A 238 -15.03 6.60 -4.37
N PRO A 239 -16.08 6.03 -4.99
CA PRO A 239 -17.02 6.81 -5.79
C PRO A 239 -17.73 7.91 -4.99
N TRP A 240 -18.08 7.62 -3.74
CA TRP A 240 -18.76 8.54 -2.82
C TRP A 240 -17.83 9.67 -2.39
N VAL A 241 -16.60 9.33 -2.01
CA VAL A 241 -15.57 10.32 -1.64
C VAL A 241 -15.27 11.26 -2.81
N MET A 242 -15.14 10.71 -4.03
CA MET A 242 -14.92 11.52 -5.23
C MET A 242 -16.11 12.45 -5.54
N ALA A 243 -17.34 11.98 -5.35
CA ALA A 243 -18.53 12.79 -5.52
C ALA A 243 -18.59 13.94 -4.50
N ALA A 244 -18.32 13.66 -3.23
CA ALA A 244 -18.26 14.66 -2.16
C ALA A 244 -17.16 15.70 -2.41
N ALA A 245 -15.95 15.27 -2.78
CA ALA A 245 -14.85 16.17 -3.10
C ALA A 245 -15.17 17.09 -4.29
N ARG A 246 -15.86 16.58 -5.31
CA ARG A 246 -16.35 17.40 -6.44
C ARG A 246 -17.42 18.40 -6.00
N ALA A 247 -18.34 18.00 -5.13
CA ALA A 247 -19.37 18.88 -4.60
C ALA A 247 -18.76 20.03 -3.77
N LEU A 248 -17.80 19.73 -2.89
CA LEU A 248 -17.08 20.72 -2.10
C LEU A 248 -16.27 21.70 -2.98
N ARG A 249 -15.63 21.21 -4.05
CA ARG A 249 -14.92 22.08 -5.00
C ARG A 249 -15.84 22.98 -5.81
N ARG A 250 -17.07 22.54 -6.09
CA ARG A 250 -18.11 23.35 -6.75
C ARG A 250 -18.75 24.37 -5.81
N GLY A 251 -18.78 24.07 -4.51
CA GLY A 251 -19.26 24.99 -3.46
C GLY A 251 -18.21 25.98 -2.94
N ALA A 252 -16.94 25.82 -3.32
CA ALA A 252 -15.90 26.79 -2.98
C ALA A 252 -16.15 28.11 -3.74
N PRO A 253 -16.17 29.28 -3.07
CA PRO A 253 -16.31 30.57 -3.74
C PRO A 253 -15.22 30.72 -4.79
N GLY A 254 -15.60 30.83 -6.06
CA GLY A 254 -14.65 31.12 -7.13
C GLY A 254 -13.91 32.41 -6.83
N THR A 255 -12.59 32.41 -7.00
CA THR A 255 -11.78 33.64 -6.99
C THR A 255 -12.46 34.68 -7.88
N PRO A 256 -12.81 35.88 -7.39
CA PRO A 256 -13.56 36.84 -8.18
C PRO A 256 -12.84 37.09 -9.50
N ALA A 257 -13.54 36.87 -10.62
CA ALA A 257 -13.03 37.23 -11.93
C ALA A 257 -12.61 38.70 -11.88
N ARG A 258 -11.33 38.97 -12.15
CA ARG A 258 -10.79 40.33 -12.21
C ARG A 258 -11.65 41.11 -13.21
N ALA A 259 -12.40 42.09 -12.72
CA ALA A 259 -13.29 42.90 -13.54
C ALA A 259 -12.51 43.47 -14.74
N PRO A 260 -13.10 43.50 -15.95
CA PRO A 260 -12.47 44.13 -17.10
C PRO A 260 -12.15 45.58 -16.75
N ARG A 261 -10.88 45.99 -16.93
CA ARG A 261 -10.51 47.41 -16.84
C ARG A 261 -11.35 48.16 -17.87
N ALA A 262 -12.17 49.09 -17.40
CA ALA A 262 -12.88 50.02 -18.28
C ALA A 262 -11.84 50.75 -19.14
N GLN A 263 -12.03 50.70 -20.46
CA GLN A 263 -11.23 51.51 -21.38
C GLN A 263 -11.64 52.98 -21.21
N PRO A 264 -10.67 53.91 -21.13
CA PRO A 264 -10.99 55.33 -21.08
C PRO A 264 -11.64 55.79 -22.41
N PRO A 265 -12.56 56.77 -22.35
CA PRO A 265 -13.27 57.24 -23.53
C PRO A 265 -12.30 57.88 -24.55
N PRO A 266 -12.58 57.73 -25.86
CA PRO A 266 -11.76 58.29 -26.91
C PRO A 266 -11.81 59.83 -26.86
N ALA A 267 -10.62 60.45 -27.01
CA ALA A 267 -10.44 61.89 -27.24
C ALA A 267 -10.23 62.16 -28.73
#